data_AF-V9UYC3-F1
#
_entry.id   AF-V9UYC3-F1
#
_cell.length_a   1.000
_cell.length_b   1.000
_cell.length_c   1.000
_cell.angle_alpha   90.00
_cell.angle_beta   90.00
_cell.angle_gamma   90.00
#
_symmetry.space_group_name_H-M   'P 1'
#
loop_
_entity.id
_entity.type
_entity.pdbx_description
1 polymer ?
#
loop_
_entity_poly.entity_id
_entity_poly.type
_entity_poly.pdbx_seq_one_letter_code
_entity_poly.pdbx_strand_id
1 'polypeptide(L)'
;MQIQPGVYRHYKGPEYRVFSVARHSESEEWMVFYQCLYGDYSFWVRPLSMFQESVEVDGEQVPRFALVKAEEGLPGLLGKSHE
;
A
#
# COMPACT_ATOMS: atom_id res chain seq x y z
N MET A 1 -12.01 2.11 3.03
CA MET A 1 -11.09 1.42 2.11
C MET A 1 -10.18 2.42 1.41
N GLN A 2 -9.31 3.08 2.15
CA GLN A 2 -8.43 4.09 1.58
C GLN A 2 -7.05 3.94 2.19
N ILE A 3 -6.05 4.09 1.35
CA ILE A 3 -4.65 4.24 1.71
C ILE A 3 -4.15 5.48 1.01
N GLN A 4 -3.33 6.28 1.68
CA GLN A 4 -2.70 7.44 1.06
C GLN A 4 -1.75 6.94 -0.04
N PRO A 5 -1.89 7.35 -1.31
CA PRO A 5 -0.88 7.06 -2.30
C PRO A 5 0.43 7.78 -1.96
N GLY A 6 1.56 7.17 -2.31
CA GLY A 6 2.86 7.67 -1.91
C GLY A 6 3.93 6.61 -1.76
N VAL A 7 5.10 7.05 -1.30
CA VAL A 7 6.22 6.17 -0.95
C VAL A 7 6.04 5.67 0.47
N TYR A 8 6.09 4.34 0.62
CA TYR A 8 6.06 3.64 1.89
C TYR A 8 7.35 2.86 2.10
N ARG A 9 7.79 2.77 3.35
CA ARG A 9 8.93 1.95 3.76
C ARG A 9 8.43 0.74 4.51
N HIS A 10 8.83 -0.45 4.08
CA HIS A 10 8.59 -1.66 4.85
C HIS A 10 9.50 -1.67 6.08
N TYR A 11 9.05 -2.23 7.20
CA TYR A 11 9.84 -2.30 8.44
C TYR A 11 11.21 -2.98 8.26
N LYS A 12 11.39 -3.79 7.20
CA LYS A 12 12.69 -4.40 6.83
C LYS A 12 13.64 -3.48 6.06
N GLY A 13 13.22 -2.25 5.71
CA GLY A 13 14.08 -1.26 5.05
C GLY A 13 13.64 -0.84 3.63
N PRO A 14 13.30 -1.76 2.70
CA PRO A 14 13.01 -1.37 1.32
C PRO A 14 11.80 -0.44 1.17
N GLU A 15 11.86 0.40 0.14
CA GLU A 15 10.79 1.34 -0.21
C GLU A 15 9.96 0.88 -1.40
N TYR A 16 8.70 1.30 -1.37
CA TYR A 16 7.67 0.93 -2.31
C TYR A 16 6.80 2.13 -2.61
N ARG A 17 6.35 2.27 -3.86
CA ARG A 17 5.35 3.28 -4.23
C ARG A 17 3.97 2.66 -4.28
N VAL A 18 3.06 3.16 -3.46
CA VAL A 18 1.63 2.81 -3.46
C VAL A 18 0.88 3.72 -4.41
N PHE A 19 0.11 3.12 -5.32
CA PHE A 19 -0.67 3.86 -6.32
C PHE A 19 -2.14 4.00 -5.95
N SER A 20 -2.75 2.89 -5.51
CA SER A 20 -4.18 2.81 -5.20
C SER A 20 -4.52 1.53 -4.44
N VAL A 21 -5.76 1.44 -3.96
CA VAL A 21 -6.42 0.17 -3.61
C VAL A 21 -7.26 -0.29 -4.81
N ALA A 22 -7.36 -1.59 -5.00
CA ALA A 22 -8.24 -2.27 -5.96
C ALA A 22 -9.02 -3.39 -5.25
N ARG A 23 -10.08 -3.90 -5.88
CA ARG A 23 -10.85 -5.04 -5.37
C ARG A 23 -10.45 -6.30 -6.14
N HIS A 24 -10.08 -7.35 -5.42
CA HIS A 24 -9.79 -8.66 -5.99
C HIS A 24 -11.10 -9.27 -6.53
N SER A 25 -11.14 -9.66 -7.80
CA SER A 25 -12.40 -10.02 -8.48
C SER A 25 -13.04 -11.29 -7.91
N GLU A 26 -12.24 -12.25 -7.46
CA GLU A 26 -12.68 -13.58 -7.08
C GLU A 26 -13.08 -13.64 -5.60
N SER A 27 -12.36 -12.90 -4.74
CA SER A 27 -12.61 -12.89 -3.29
C SER A 27 -13.27 -11.62 -2.78
N GLU A 28 -13.40 -10.61 -3.65
CA GLU A 28 -13.88 -9.28 -3.30
C GLU A 28 -13.04 -8.53 -2.25
N GLU A 29 -11.85 -9.04 -1.91
CA GLU A 29 -10.95 -8.46 -0.92
C GLU A 29 -10.28 -7.18 -1.44
N TRP A 30 -10.07 -6.21 -0.56
CA TRP A 30 -9.37 -4.98 -0.88
C TRP A 30 -7.86 -5.21 -0.91
N MET A 31 -7.22 -4.83 -2.01
CA MET A 31 -5.80 -5.05 -2.28
C MET A 31 -5.09 -3.72 -2.53
N VAL A 32 -3.91 -3.52 -1.96
CA VAL A 32 -3.02 -2.40 -2.29
C VAL A 32 -2.23 -2.75 -3.55
N PHE A 33 -2.27 -1.90 -4.56
CA PHE A 33 -1.42 -1.98 -5.75
C PHE A 33 -0.21 -1.07 -5.58
N TYR A 34 1.00 -1.65 -5.65
CA TYR A 34 2.24 -0.95 -5.37
C TYR A 34 3.41 -1.49 -6.19
N GLN A 35 4.50 -0.72 -6.27
CA GLN A 35 5.73 -1.04 -6.99
C GLN A 35 6.94 -1.03 -6.05
N CYS A 36 7.87 -1.96 -6.22
CA CYS A 36 9.19 -1.92 -5.59
C CYS A 36 9.98 -0.72 -6.11
N LEU A 37 10.64 0.05 -5.23
CA LEU A 37 11.56 1.12 -5.63
C LEU A 37 13.03 0.67 -5.63
N TYR A 38 13.24 -0.63 -5.79
CA TYR A 38 14.55 -1.30 -5.79
C TYR A 38 14.51 -2.52 -6.71
N GLY A 39 15.68 -3.07 -7.02
CA GLY A 39 15.80 -4.28 -7.83
C GLY A 39 15.23 -4.09 -9.23
N ASP A 40 14.28 -4.94 -9.61
CA ASP A 40 13.63 -4.94 -10.92
C ASP A 40 12.45 -3.96 -11.05
N TYR A 41 12.14 -3.22 -9.98
CA TYR A 41 11.01 -2.30 -9.93
C TYR A 41 9.67 -2.96 -10.28
N SER A 42 9.50 -4.22 -9.89
CA SER A 42 8.29 -5.03 -10.10
C SER A 42 7.05 -4.47 -9.41
N PHE A 43 5.88 -4.81 -9.96
CA PHE A 43 4.56 -4.45 -9.45
C PHE A 43 3.93 -5.61 -8.67
N TRP A 44 3.24 -5.27 -7.59
CA TRP A 44 2.68 -6.22 -6.64
C TRP A 44 1.29 -5.80 -6.16
N VAL A 45 0.52 -6.78 -5.70
CA VAL A 45 -0.72 -6.59 -4.95
C VAL A 45 -0.66 -7.31 -3.61
N ARG A 46 -1.23 -6.72 -2.57
CA ARG A 46 -1.29 -7.31 -1.22
C ARG A 46 -2.61 -6.95 -0.53
N PRO A 47 -3.20 -7.83 0.31
CA PRO A 47 -4.38 -7.45 1.10
C PRO A 47 -4.16 -6.15 1.88
N LEU A 48 -5.16 -5.26 1.82
CA LEU A 48 -5.13 -3.95 2.49
C LEU A 48 -4.99 -4.12 4.01
N SER A 49 -5.70 -5.08 4.58
CA SER A 49 -5.58 -5.47 5.99
C SER A 49 -4.13 -5.76 6.36
N MET A 50 -3.49 -6.68 5.64
CA MET A 50 -2.09 -7.05 5.85
C MET A 50 -1.10 -5.92 5.60
N PHE A 51 -1.42 -4.98 4.71
CA PHE A 51 -0.57 -3.81 4.44
C PHE A 51 -0.61 -2.81 5.61
N GLN A 52 -1.79 -2.58 6.19
CA GLN A 52 -2.02 -1.64 7.29
C GLN A 52 -1.71 -2.21 8.68
N GLU A 53 -1.43 -3.52 8.77
CA GLU A 53 -1.02 -4.17 10.00
C GLU A 53 0.21 -3.50 10.65
N SER A 54 0.26 -3.57 11.98
CA SER A 54 1.48 -3.36 12.75
C SER A 54 2.15 -4.70 13.06
N VAL A 55 3.46 -4.69 13.20
CA VAL A 55 4.29 -5.84 13.56
C VAL A 55 5.17 -5.50 14.75
N GLU A 56 5.53 -6.51 15.53
CA GLU A 56 6.49 -6.34 16.62
C GLU A 56 7.92 -6.36 16.06
N VAL A 57 8.71 -5.33 16.37
CA VAL A 57 10.14 -5.23 16.06
C VAL A 57 10.84 -4.72 17.32
N ASP A 58 11.78 -5.51 17.84
CA ASP A 58 12.53 -5.19 19.06
C ASP A 58 11.64 -4.84 20.27
N GLY A 59 10.48 -5.49 20.39
CA GLY A 59 9.50 -5.26 21.46
C GLY A 59 8.58 -4.06 21.25
N GLU A 60 8.70 -3.34 20.13
CA GLU A 60 7.84 -2.21 19.76
C GLU A 60 6.89 -2.57 18.62
N GLN A 61 5.65 -2.10 18.71
CA GLN A 61 4.67 -2.24 17.63
C GLN A 61 4.86 -1.12 16.60
N VAL A 62 5.29 -1.49 15.39
CA VAL A 62 5.53 -0.55 14.27
C VAL A 62 4.65 -0.88 13.07
N PRO A 63 4.25 0.10 12.23
CA PRO A 63 3.56 -0.19 10.98
C PRO A 63 4.40 -1.11 10.09
N ARG A 64 3.77 -2.15 9.51
CA ARG A 64 4.45 -3.02 8.54
C ARG A 64 4.98 -2.21 7.36
N PHE A 65 4.20 -1.23 6.91
CA PHE A 65 4.56 -0.23 5.93
C PHE A 65 4.26 1.17 6.47
N ALA A 66 5.30 1.98 6.65
CA ALA A 66 5.18 3.36 7.10
C ALA A 66 5.21 4.33 5.92
N LEU A 67 4.28 5.29 5.86
CA LEU A 67 4.28 6.33 4.83
C LEU A 67 5.51 7.24 5.03
N VAL A 68 6.31 7.39 3.98
CA VAL A 68 7.50 8.27 3.95
C VAL A 68 7.15 9.59 3.26
N LYS A 69 6.43 9.53 2.14
CA LYS A 69 6.09 10.70 1.33
C LYS A 69 4.75 10.48 0.64
N ALA A 70 3.80 11.38 0.84
CA ALA A 70 2.57 11.40 0.06
C ALA A 70 2.86 11.78 -1.40
N GLU A 71 2.25 11.07 -2.33
CA GLU A 71 2.26 11.38 -3.76
C GLU A 71 0.84 11.27 -4.30
N GLU A 72 0.59 11.83 -5.48
CA GLU A 72 -0.69 11.63 -6.14
C GLU A 72 -0.81 10.17 -6.59
N GLY A 73 -1.97 9.57 -6.31
CA GLY A 73 -2.29 8.22 -6.78
C GLY A 73 -2.67 8.20 -8.25
N LEU A 74 -3.06 7.02 -8.73
CA LEU A 74 -3.59 6.91 -10.09
C LEU A 74 -4.88 7.75 -10.23
N PRO A 75 -4.94 8.69 -11.20
CA PRO A 75 -6.14 9.47 -11.45
C PRO A 75 -7.31 8.55 -11.83
N GLY A 76 -8.46 8.72 -11.20
CA GLY A 76 -9.69 7.97 -11.52
C GLY A 76 -10.06 6.82 -10.57
N LEU A 77 -9.21 6.48 -9.59
CA LEU A 77 -9.51 5.48 -8.55
C LEU A 77 -9.79 6.07 -7.16
N LEU A 78 -9.52 7.36 -6.96
CA LEU A 78 -10.11 8.13 -5.86
C LEU A 78 -11.58 8.31 -6.23
N GLY A 79 -12.43 7.42 -5.69
CA GLY A 79 -13.82 7.27 -6.07
C GLY A 79 -14.49 8.60 -6.35
N LYS A 80 -14.96 8.77 -7.59
CA LYS A 80 -16.15 9.59 -7.78
C LYS A 80 -17.25 8.86 -7.03
N SER A 81 -17.54 9.30 -5.81
CA SER A 81 -18.87 9.19 -5.26
C SER A 81 -19.79 9.92 -6.23
N HIS A 82 -20.29 9.19 -7.23
CA HIS A 82 -21.50 9.58 -7.92
C HIS A 82 -22.63 9.26 -6.94
N GLU A 83 -23.35 10.32 -6.56
CA GLU A 83 -24.69 10.25 -5.98
C GLU A 83 -25.62 9.30 -6.76
#